data_AF-A0A177IXD5-F1
#
_entry.id   AF-A0A177IXD5-F1
#
_cell.length_a   1.000
_cell.length_b   1.000
_cell.length_c   1.000
_cell.angle_alpha   90.00
_cell.angle_beta   90.00
_cell.angle_gamma   90.00
#
_symmetry.space_group_name_H-M   'P 1'
#
loop_
_entity.id
_entity.type
_entity.pdbx_description
1 polymer ?
#
loop_
_entity_poly.entity_id
_entity_poly.type
_entity_poly.pdbx_seq_one_letter_code
_entity_poly.pdbx_strand_id
1 'polypeptide(L)' 'MDFGPYTAFIAGSYGFAALVLGGLIVNGWWDGRAQRRALAELQDERGGRP' A
#
# COMPACT_ATOMS: atom_id res chain seq x y z
N MET A 1 16.13 -4.94 29.13
CA MET A 1 14.76 -4.40 29.28
C MET A 1 13.84 -5.61 29.28
N ASP A 2 13.51 -6.14 30.47
CA ASP A 2 12.52 -7.22 30.59
C ASP A 2 11.15 -6.59 30.46
N PHE A 3 10.73 -6.46 29.21
CA PHE A 3 9.35 -6.13 28.93
C PHE A 3 8.52 -7.35 29.37
N GLY A 4 7.63 -7.17 30.34
CA GLY A 4 6.85 -8.27 30.93
C GLY A 4 6.07 -9.10 29.91
N PRO A 5 5.44 -10.22 30.34
CA PRO A 5 4.91 -11.31 29.49
C PRO A 5 3.96 -10.89 28.34
N TYR A 6 3.45 -9.66 28.36
CA TYR A 6 2.57 -9.08 27.36
C TYR A 6 3.30 -8.48 26.14
N THR A 7 4.62 -8.33 26.16
CA THR A 7 5.32 -7.68 25.03
C THR A 7 5.28 -8.51 23.76
N ALA A 8 5.39 -9.82 23.87
CA ALA A 8 5.24 -10.70 22.72
C ALA A 8 3.84 -10.55 22.11
N PHE A 9 2.81 -10.37 22.94
CA PHE A 9 1.44 -10.14 22.49
C PHE A 9 1.27 -8.77 21.81
N ILE A 10 1.82 -7.70 22.40
CA ILE A 10 1.80 -6.34 21.83
C ILE A 10 2.59 -6.32 20.50
N ALA A 11 3.82 -6.83 20.49
CA ALA A 11 4.63 -6.89 19.29
C ALA A 11 3.97 -7.75 18.19
N GLY A 12 3.32 -8.86 18.56
CA GLY A 12 2.58 -9.71 17.63
C GLY A 12 1.35 -9.02 17.06
N SER A 13 0.54 -8.35 17.88
CA SER A 13 -0.68 -7.68 17.44
C SER A 13 -0.41 -6.46 16.55
N TYR A 14 0.53 -5.60 16.96
CA TYR A 14 0.97 -4.46 16.15
C TYR A 14 1.74 -4.90 14.90
N GLY A 15 2.55 -5.98 15.00
CA GLY A 15 3.22 -6.57 13.85
C GLY A 15 2.23 -7.10 12.81
N PHE A 16 1.18 -7.80 13.25
CA PHE A 16 0.13 -8.26 12.36
C PHE A 16 -0.63 -7.11 11.71
N ALA A 17 -1.02 -6.09 12.49
CA ALA A 17 -1.66 -4.89 11.96
C ALA A 17 -0.79 -4.19 10.90
N ALA A 18 0.52 -4.07 11.16
CA ALA A 18 1.48 -3.49 10.22
C ALA A 18 1.61 -4.33 8.95
N LEU A 19 1.57 -5.67 9.04
CA LEU A 19 1.57 -6.55 7.88
C LEU A 19 0.32 -6.39 7.03
N VAL A 20 -0.86 -6.30 7.65
CA VAL A 20 -2.13 -6.10 6.95
C VAL A 20 -2.14 -4.74 6.24
N LEU A 21 -1.76 -3.66 6.95
CA LEU A 21 -1.65 -2.33 6.34
C LEU A 21 -0.61 -2.30 5.22
N GLY A 22 0.57 -2.88 5.46
CA GLY A 22 1.64 -2.95 4.47
C GLY A 22 1.19 -3.71 3.21
N GLY A 23 0.53 -4.85 3.38
CA GLY A 23 -0.04 -5.62 2.27
C GLY A 23 -1.09 -4.85 1.49
N LEU A 24 -1.98 -4.12 2.18
CA LEU A 24 -2.99 -3.29 1.51
C LEU A 24 -2.37 -2.12 0.74
N ILE A 25 -1.36 -1.47 1.32
CA ILE A 25 -0.62 -0.39 0.67
C ILE A 25 0.11 -0.90 -0.57
N VAL A 26 0.84 -2.03 -0.46
CA VAL A 26 1.55 -2.64 -1.59
C VAL A 26 0.58 -3.05 -2.69
N ASN A 27 -0.53 -3.69 -2.32
CA ASN A 27 -1.56 -4.11 -3.26
C ASN A 27 -2.21 -2.89 -3.97
N GLY A 28 -2.59 -1.86 -3.22
CA GLY A 28 -3.15 -0.64 -3.77
C GLY A 28 -2.14 0.16 -4.61
N TRP A 29 -0.85 0.07 -4.30
CA TRP A 29 0.19 0.68 -5.12
C TRP A 29 0.40 -0.07 -6.43
N TRP A 30 0.35 -1.41 -6.42
CA TRP A 30 0.37 -2.21 -7.64
C TRP A 30 -0.86 -1.96 -8.51
N ASP A 31 -2.06 -1.94 -7.91
CA ASP A 31 -3.32 -1.74 -8.62
C ASP A 31 -3.46 -0.29 -9.15
N GLY A 32 -3.11 0.68 -8.30
CA GLY A 32 -3.06 2.09 -8.67
C GLY A 32 -2.01 2.40 -9.74
N ARG A 33 -0.94 1.61 -9.86
CA ARG A 33 0.03 1.76 -10.96
C ARG A 33 -0.55 1.30 -12.29
N ALA A 34 -1.42 0.29 -12.30
CA ALA A 34 -2.15 -0.13 -13.50
C ALA A 34 -3.17 0.94 -13.92
N GLN A 35 -3.91 1.52 -12.97
CA GLN A 35 -4.83 2.62 -13.25
C GLN A 35 -4.11 3.90 -13.70
N ARG A 36 -2.96 4.24 -13.09
CA ARG A 36 -2.15 5.40 -13.51
C ARG A 36 -1.61 5.27 -14.92
N ARG A 37 -1.34 4.04 -15.40
CA ARG A 37 -0.97 3.81 -16.80
C ARG A 37 -2.15 4.06 -17.75
N ALA A 38 -3.32 3.52 -17.44
CA ALA A 38 -4.53 3.77 -18.25
C ALA A 38 -4.94 5.26 -18.24
N LEU A 39 -4.81 5.94 -17.11
CA LEU A 39 -5.06 7.38 -17.00
C LEU A 39 -4.02 8.23 -17.74
N ALA A 40 -2.76 7.78 -17.82
CA ALA A 40 -1.71 8.46 -18.57
C ALA A 40 -1.94 8.33 -20.09
N GLU A 41 -2.37 7.15 -20.55
CA GLU A 41 -2.70 6.88 -21.96
C GLU A 41 -3.87 7.77 -22.45
N LEU A 42 -4.92 7.91 -21.63
CA LEU A 42 -6.06 8.78 -21.91
C LEU A 42 -5.73 10.29 -21.82
N GLN A 43 -4.76 10.68 -21.00
CA GLN A 43 -4.30 12.07 -20.91
C GLN A 43 -3.43 12.44 -22.12
N ASP A 44 -2.63 11.51 -22.63
CA ASP A 44 -1.84 11.70 -23.84
C ASP A 44 -2.74 11.88 -25.08
N GLU A 45 -3.81 11.07 -25.20
CA GLU A 45 -4.83 11.23 -26.25
C GLU A 45 -5.66 12.53 -26.13
N ARG A 46 -5.81 13.11 -24.92
CA ARG A 46 -6.51 14.39 -24.73
C ARG A 46 -5.62 15.62 -24.89
N GLY A 47 -4.30 15.49 -24.71
CA GLY A 47 -3.32 16.57 -24.84
C GLY A 47 -2.85 16.81 -26.27
N GLY A 48 -3.00 15.83 -27.16
CA GLY A 48 -2.71 15.95 -28.59
C GLY A 48 -3.92 16.41 -29.41
N ARG A 49 -4.17 17.72 -29.46
CA ARG A 49 -5.03 18.31 -30.51
C ARG A 49 -4.21 19.31 -31.33
N PRO A 50 -3.90 19.03 -32.62
CA PRO A 50 -3.56 20.08 -33.58
C PRO A 50 -4.78 20.98 -33.88
#